data_AF-U1PBC1-F1
#
_entry.id   AF-U1PBC1-F1
#
_cell.length_a   1.000
_cell.length_b   1.000
_cell.length_c   1.000
_cell.angle_alpha   90.00
_cell.angle_beta   90.00
_cell.angle_gamma   90.00
#
_symmetry.space_group_name_H-M   'P 1'
#
loop_
_entity.id
_entity.type
_entity.pdbx_description
1 polymer ?
#
loop_
_entity_poly.entity_id
_entity_poly.type
_entity_poly.pdbx_seq_one_letter_code
_entity_poly.pdbx_strand_id
1 'polypeptide(L)'
;MKTVATTTSIDDIDRFLTAIESISEATGATIQCFDADYVAGERHLRRAVDLAERARQQGTAIADDPAVEILLYAAGRRQINHALEMGVDVGETSVAGVVTGGDEAAAEKQLRESLGATTLDDTDSVELGEEETLRSFFDIADAELSVVDGDLERIILERVALLDVEK
;
A
#
# COMPACT_ATOMS: atom_id res chain seq x y z
N MET A 1 10.59 4.36 6.09
CA MET A 1 9.77 3.42 5.31
C MET A 1 10.66 2.43 4.56
N LYS A 2 10.31 1.15 4.66
CA LYS A 2 10.79 0.03 3.83
C LYS A 2 9.62 -0.61 3.08
N THR A 3 9.91 -1.34 2.01
CA THR A 3 8.93 -2.08 1.22
C THR A 3 9.29 -3.54 1.05
N VAL A 4 8.28 -4.35 0.80
CA VAL A 4 8.40 -5.76 0.43
C VAL A 4 7.51 -5.99 -0.79
N ALA A 5 8.00 -6.69 -1.80
CA ALA A 5 7.20 -7.09 -2.95
C ALA A 5 7.41 -8.59 -3.19
N THR A 6 6.35 -9.40 -3.15
CA THR A 6 6.46 -10.85 -3.40
C THR A 6 5.11 -11.45 -3.75
N THR A 7 5.10 -12.53 -4.53
CA THR A 7 3.91 -13.37 -4.69
C THR A 7 3.78 -14.31 -3.49
N THR A 8 2.56 -14.47 -2.99
CA THR A 8 2.26 -15.38 -1.88
C THR A 8 0.86 -15.99 -2.04
N SER A 9 0.59 -17.08 -1.31
CA SER A 9 -0.73 -17.70 -1.22
C SER A 9 -1.32 -17.42 0.16
N ILE A 10 -2.44 -16.70 0.20
CA ILE A 10 -3.19 -16.42 1.42
C ILE A 10 -4.34 -17.42 1.51
N ASP A 11 -4.25 -18.38 2.41
CA ASP A 11 -5.32 -19.38 2.59
C ASP A 11 -6.46 -18.88 3.49
N ASP A 12 -6.15 -17.96 4.40
CA ASP A 12 -7.05 -17.44 5.44
C ASP A 12 -6.65 -16.01 5.79
N ILE A 13 -7.57 -15.06 5.56
CA ILE A 13 -7.31 -13.64 5.76
C ILE A 13 -7.13 -13.27 7.23
N ASP A 14 -7.89 -13.87 8.14
CA ASP A 14 -7.82 -13.58 9.58
C ASP A 14 -6.46 -14.02 10.14
N ARG A 15 -5.98 -15.20 9.72
CA ARG A 15 -4.66 -15.70 10.08
C ARG A 15 -3.54 -14.81 9.55
N PHE A 16 -3.69 -14.32 8.32
CA PHE A 16 -2.74 -13.40 7.70
C PHE A 16 -2.66 -12.09 8.46
N LEU A 17 -3.81 -11.46 8.76
CA LEU A 17 -3.87 -10.22 9.53
C LEU A 17 -3.28 -10.41 10.93
N THR A 18 -3.59 -11.52 11.61
CA THR A 18 -3.02 -11.84 12.93
C THR A 18 -1.49 -11.93 12.91
N ALA A 19 -0.92 -12.48 11.82
CA ALA A 19 0.53 -12.56 11.65
C ALA A 19 1.15 -11.16 11.50
N ILE A 20 0.53 -10.28 10.70
CA ILE A 20 0.99 -8.89 10.54
C ILE A 20 0.88 -8.11 11.85
N GLU A 21 -0.22 -8.25 12.58
CA GLU A 21 -0.41 -7.63 13.89
C GLU A 21 0.69 -8.07 14.87
N SER A 22 1.01 -9.37 14.91
CA SER A 22 2.08 -9.90 15.77
C SER A 22 3.45 -9.29 15.44
N ILE A 23 3.76 -9.09 14.16
CA ILE A 23 5.02 -8.44 13.74
C ILE A 23 5.01 -6.97 14.14
N SER A 24 3.89 -6.28 13.92
CA SER A 24 3.72 -4.87 14.26
C SER A 24 3.89 -4.64 15.77
N GLU A 25 3.28 -5.47 16.61
CA GLU A 25 3.44 -5.43 18.07
C GLU A 25 4.89 -5.69 18.52
N ALA A 26 5.55 -6.68 17.91
CA ALA A 26 6.92 -7.05 18.27
C ALA A 26 7.97 -5.97 17.91
N THR A 27 7.70 -5.19 16.87
CA THR A 27 8.66 -4.23 16.30
C THR A 27 8.29 -2.77 16.54
N GLY A 28 7.05 -2.51 16.93
CA GLY A 28 6.47 -1.16 17.01
C GLY A 28 6.30 -0.49 15.64
N ALA A 29 6.50 -1.22 14.54
CA ALA A 29 6.31 -0.71 13.19
C ALA A 29 4.83 -0.78 12.79
N THR A 30 4.42 0.13 11.93
CA THR A 30 3.15 0.03 11.19
C THR A 30 3.40 -0.75 9.91
N ILE A 31 2.55 -1.73 9.64
CA ILE A 31 2.62 -2.57 8.44
C ILE A 31 1.29 -2.50 7.70
N GLN A 32 1.32 -2.23 6.41
CA GLN A 32 0.15 -2.32 5.52
C GLN A 32 0.53 -3.16 4.29
N CYS A 33 -0.32 -4.11 3.95
CA CYS A 33 -0.18 -4.93 2.74
C CYS A 33 -1.26 -4.57 1.71
N PHE A 34 -0.86 -4.54 0.45
CA PHE A 34 -1.69 -4.23 -0.69
C PHE A 34 -1.62 -5.38 -1.68
N ASP A 35 -2.68 -5.56 -2.46
CA ASP A 35 -2.55 -6.24 -3.74
C ASP A 35 -1.73 -5.34 -4.68
N ALA A 36 -0.61 -5.89 -5.17
CA ALA A 36 0.35 -5.16 -6.00
C ALA A 36 -0.25 -4.71 -7.34
N ASP A 37 -1.31 -5.35 -7.82
CA ASP A 37 -2.00 -4.95 -9.05
C ASP A 37 -2.65 -3.57 -8.93
N TYR A 38 -2.94 -3.12 -7.70
CA TYR A 38 -3.50 -1.80 -7.40
C TYR A 38 -2.44 -0.74 -7.04
N VAL A 39 -1.15 -1.08 -7.11
CA VAL A 39 -0.07 -0.19 -6.67
C VAL A 39 0.68 0.41 -7.85
N ALA A 40 0.70 1.73 -7.93
CA ALA A 40 1.42 2.45 -8.98
C ALA A 40 2.95 2.63 -8.73
N GLY A 41 3.60 1.70 -8.04
CA GLY A 41 5.02 1.75 -7.71
C GLY A 41 5.38 2.30 -6.31
N GLU A 42 6.67 2.27 -5.98
CA GLU A 42 7.16 2.67 -4.65
C GLU A 42 6.88 4.15 -4.31
N ARG A 43 6.90 5.06 -5.30
CA ARG A 43 6.64 6.49 -5.04
C ARG A 43 5.19 6.71 -4.62
N HIS A 44 4.26 5.94 -5.18
CA HIS A 44 2.86 5.96 -4.79
C HIS A 44 2.71 5.59 -3.29
N LEU A 45 3.30 4.47 -2.87
CA LEU A 45 3.23 4.03 -1.47
C LEU A 45 3.93 5.02 -0.51
N ARG A 46 5.12 5.50 -0.88
CA ARG A 46 5.84 6.51 -0.09
C ARG A 46 5.00 7.77 0.08
N ARG A 47 4.34 8.22 -0.98
CA ARG A 47 3.47 9.41 -0.94
C ARG A 47 2.28 9.20 0.00
N ALA A 48 1.67 8.01 -0.02
CA ALA A 48 0.57 7.67 0.88
C ALA A 48 1.01 7.68 2.36
N VAL A 49 2.17 7.08 2.67
CA VAL A 49 2.76 7.11 4.02
C VAL A 49 3.01 8.52 4.51
N ASP A 50 3.67 9.36 3.69
CA ASP A 50 3.99 10.74 4.06
C ASP A 50 2.72 11.55 4.40
N LEU A 51 1.64 11.35 3.62
CA LEU A 51 0.36 12.04 3.84
C LEU A 51 -0.36 11.52 5.09
N ALA A 52 -0.38 10.20 5.30
CA ALA A 52 -0.94 9.57 6.49
C ALA A 52 -0.25 10.04 7.77
N GLU A 53 1.09 10.03 7.79
CA GLU A 53 1.88 10.51 8.93
C GLU A 53 1.64 12.00 9.19
N ARG A 54 1.58 12.81 8.14
CA ARG A 54 1.28 14.24 8.24
C ARG A 54 -0.12 14.48 8.81
N ALA A 55 -1.13 13.77 8.34
CA ALA A 55 -2.51 13.91 8.83
C ALA A 55 -2.61 13.57 10.31
N ARG A 56 -1.93 12.50 10.76
CA ARG A 56 -1.81 12.13 12.17
C ARG A 56 -1.15 13.23 13.01
N GLN A 57 0.00 13.73 12.57
CA GLN A 57 0.72 14.80 13.27
C GLN A 57 -0.11 16.08 13.41
N GLN A 58 -1.00 16.35 12.45
CA GLN A 58 -1.89 17.52 12.46
C GLN A 58 -3.22 17.28 13.18
N GLY A 59 -3.49 16.06 13.66
CA GLY A 59 -4.76 15.71 14.29
C GLY A 59 -5.94 15.69 13.32
N THR A 60 -5.68 15.47 12.03
CA THR A 60 -6.69 15.41 10.95
C THR A 60 -6.74 14.03 10.30
N ALA A 61 -6.34 12.99 11.02
CA ALA A 61 -6.37 11.63 10.50
C ALA A 61 -7.82 11.20 10.17
N ILE A 62 -7.98 10.41 9.11
CA ILE A 62 -9.28 9.88 8.67
C ILE A 62 -9.64 8.64 9.50
N ALA A 63 -8.65 7.80 9.81
CA ALA A 63 -8.76 6.58 10.58
C ALA A 63 -7.84 6.59 11.81
N ASP A 64 -8.28 5.94 12.88
CA ASP A 64 -7.49 5.79 14.12
C ASP A 64 -6.29 4.87 13.91
N ASP A 65 -6.46 3.79 13.14
CA ASP A 65 -5.43 2.79 12.86
C ASP A 65 -4.42 3.28 11.80
N PRO A 66 -3.09 3.29 12.10
CA PRO A 66 -2.05 3.73 11.18
C PRO A 66 -2.01 3.01 9.83
N ALA A 67 -2.21 1.70 9.81
CA ALA A 67 -2.20 0.92 8.58
C ALA A 67 -3.41 1.27 7.71
N VAL A 68 -4.59 1.39 8.33
CA VAL A 68 -5.83 1.81 7.64
C VAL A 68 -5.71 3.24 7.10
N GLU A 69 -5.07 4.16 7.83
CA GLU A 69 -4.82 5.52 7.34
C GLU A 69 -3.96 5.50 6.07
N ILE A 70 -2.88 4.70 6.06
CA ILE A 70 -2.03 4.53 4.87
C ILE A 70 -2.84 3.94 3.71
N LEU A 71 -3.69 2.95 3.96
CA LEU A 71 -4.58 2.35 2.96
C LEU A 71 -5.51 3.39 2.32
N LEU A 72 -6.14 4.25 3.13
CA LEU A 72 -7.03 5.31 2.64
C LEU A 72 -6.29 6.31 1.74
N TYR A 73 -5.09 6.73 2.14
CA TYR A 73 -4.27 7.62 1.30
C TYR A 73 -3.80 6.95 0.02
N ALA A 74 -3.35 5.70 0.07
CA ALA A 74 -2.96 4.95 -1.13
C ALA A 74 -4.13 4.79 -2.10
N ALA A 75 -5.33 4.52 -1.58
CA ALA A 75 -6.53 4.44 -2.42
C ALA A 75 -6.95 5.80 -3.00
N GLY A 76 -6.50 6.92 -2.43
CA GLY A 76 -7.07 8.24 -2.71
C GLY A 76 -8.55 8.32 -2.34
N ARG A 77 -9.01 7.53 -1.34
CA ARG A 77 -10.41 7.43 -0.92
C ARG A 77 -10.53 7.64 0.59
N ARG A 78 -11.61 8.29 1.04
CA ARG A 78 -11.93 8.42 2.48
C ARG A 78 -12.71 7.26 3.07
N GLN A 79 -13.34 6.46 2.21
CA GLN A 79 -14.21 5.38 2.64
C GLN A 79 -13.43 4.08 2.68
N ILE A 80 -13.30 3.50 3.87
CA ILE A 80 -12.56 2.25 4.12
C ILE A 80 -13.03 1.14 3.18
N ASN A 81 -14.35 0.97 3.02
CA ASN A 81 -14.90 -0.09 2.16
C ASN A 81 -14.43 -0.01 0.70
N HIS A 82 -14.16 1.18 0.18
CA HIS A 82 -13.61 1.35 -1.17
C HIS A 82 -12.09 1.18 -1.20
N ALA A 83 -11.40 1.56 -0.13
CA ALA A 83 -9.96 1.37 -0.04
C ALA A 83 -9.57 -0.09 0.20
N LEU A 84 -10.43 -0.90 0.83
CA LEU A 84 -10.18 -2.33 1.04
C LEU A 84 -10.06 -3.14 -0.26
N GLU A 85 -10.58 -2.63 -1.38
CA GLU A 85 -10.46 -3.28 -2.69
C GLU A 85 -9.01 -3.38 -3.19
N MET A 86 -8.12 -2.46 -2.79
CA MET A 86 -6.67 -2.58 -3.05
C MET A 86 -5.91 -3.36 -1.95
N GLY A 87 -6.62 -3.87 -0.95
CA GLY A 87 -6.07 -4.74 0.08
C GLY A 87 -5.83 -6.16 -0.46
N VAL A 88 -5.13 -6.97 0.32
CA VAL A 88 -4.94 -8.39 -0.03
C VAL A 88 -6.18 -9.22 0.29
N ASP A 89 -6.45 -10.26 -0.52
CA ASP A 89 -7.54 -11.22 -0.32
C ASP A 89 -7.00 -12.67 -0.32
N VAL A 90 -7.87 -13.64 -0.04
CA VAL A 90 -7.59 -15.08 -0.10
C VAL A 90 -7.31 -15.49 -1.54
N GLY A 91 -6.21 -16.24 -1.73
CA GLY A 91 -5.76 -16.71 -3.03
C GLY A 91 -4.27 -16.48 -3.26
N GLU A 92 -3.83 -16.75 -4.49
CA GLU A 92 -2.49 -16.41 -4.95
C GLU A 92 -2.49 -14.95 -5.39
N THR A 93 -1.74 -14.10 -4.69
CA THR A 93 -1.70 -12.65 -4.91
C THR A 93 -0.26 -12.16 -4.88
N SER A 94 0.05 -11.21 -5.77
CA SER A 94 1.25 -10.39 -5.68
C SER A 94 1.05 -9.35 -4.59
N VAL A 95 1.82 -9.40 -3.52
CA VAL A 95 1.69 -8.50 -2.36
C VAL A 95 2.74 -7.41 -2.42
N ALA A 96 2.31 -6.16 -2.25
CA ALA A 96 3.17 -5.04 -1.91
C ALA A 96 2.98 -4.66 -0.44
N GLY A 97 4.01 -4.82 0.38
CA GLY A 97 4.02 -4.47 1.79
C GLY A 97 4.78 -3.17 2.04
N VAL A 98 4.25 -2.34 2.94
CA VAL A 98 4.88 -1.14 3.47
C VAL A 98 5.14 -1.31 4.95
N VAL A 99 6.34 -0.92 5.39
CA VAL A 99 6.74 -0.88 6.79
C VAL A 99 7.23 0.52 7.13
N THR A 100 6.65 1.17 8.14
CA THR A 100 7.07 2.50 8.60
C THR A 100 7.03 2.63 10.12
N GLY A 101 7.97 3.39 10.69
CA GLY A 101 8.10 3.57 12.14
C GLY A 101 8.65 2.34 12.86
N GLY A 102 8.86 2.46 14.18
CA GLY A 102 9.43 1.38 14.99
C GLY A 102 10.79 0.88 14.48
N ASP A 103 11.03 -0.43 14.58
CA ASP A 103 12.17 -1.12 13.96
C ASP A 103 11.79 -1.62 12.55
N GLU A 104 11.85 -0.72 11.57
CA GLU A 104 11.48 -1.01 10.18
C GLU A 104 12.28 -2.17 9.57
N ALA A 105 13.55 -2.35 9.96
CA ALA A 105 14.41 -3.40 9.41
C ALA A 105 14.02 -4.78 9.95
N ALA A 106 13.73 -4.88 11.25
CA ALA A 106 13.24 -6.12 11.84
C ALA A 106 11.85 -6.49 11.34
N ALA A 107 10.97 -5.50 11.15
CA ALA A 107 9.61 -5.71 10.65
C ALA A 107 9.59 -6.12 9.18
N GLU A 108 10.33 -5.44 8.30
CA GLU A 108 10.49 -5.80 6.89
C GLU A 108 10.99 -7.25 6.74
N LYS A 109 12.01 -7.63 7.53
CA LYS A 109 12.56 -8.99 7.50
C LYS A 109 11.51 -10.03 7.91
N GLN A 110 10.81 -9.82 9.02
CA GLN A 110 9.77 -10.74 9.49
C GLN A 110 8.58 -10.80 8.53
N LEU A 111 8.21 -9.68 7.90
CA LEU A 111 7.15 -9.63 6.90
C LEU A 111 7.54 -10.48 5.67
N ARG A 112 8.76 -10.33 5.14
CA ARG A 112 9.27 -11.19 4.05
C ARG A 112 9.19 -12.67 4.40
N GLU A 113 9.63 -13.04 5.61
CA GLU A 113 9.59 -14.42 6.09
C GLU A 113 8.14 -14.93 6.18
N SER A 114 7.21 -14.12 6.69
CA SER A 114 5.79 -14.46 6.78
C SER A 114 5.11 -14.61 5.42
N LEU A 115 5.54 -13.84 4.42
CA LEU A 115 5.03 -13.90 3.05
C LEU A 115 5.65 -15.06 2.24
N GLY A 116 6.62 -15.79 2.81
CA GLY A 116 7.29 -16.89 2.13
C GLY A 116 8.25 -16.43 1.04
N ALA A 117 8.74 -15.19 1.08
CA ALA A 117 9.70 -14.67 0.11
C ALA A 117 11.03 -15.44 0.23
N THR A 118 11.31 -16.33 -0.73
CA THR A 118 12.46 -17.24 -0.68
C THR A 118 13.78 -16.64 -1.15
N THR A 119 13.76 -15.44 -1.74
CA THR A 119 14.93 -14.81 -2.34
C THR A 119 15.17 -13.44 -1.70
N LEU A 120 16.37 -13.27 -1.15
CA LEU A 120 16.94 -11.97 -0.77
C LEU A 120 17.42 -11.24 -2.04
N ASP A 121 16.61 -11.20 -3.09
CA ASP A 121 17.00 -10.47 -4.30
C ASP A 121 16.76 -8.98 -4.06
N ASP A 122 17.82 -8.19 -4.21
CA ASP A 122 17.83 -6.72 -4.15
C ASP A 122 16.97 -6.04 -5.25
N THR A 123 16.07 -6.79 -5.89
CA THR A 123 15.13 -6.33 -6.93
C THR A 123 13.67 -6.31 -6.44
N ASP A 124 13.43 -6.37 -5.12
CA ASP A 124 12.12 -6.19 -4.45
C ASP A 124 11.60 -4.73 -4.52
N SER A 125 11.79 -4.08 -5.67
CA SER A 125 11.23 -2.75 -5.91
C SER A 125 9.74 -2.92 -6.18
N VAL A 126 8.90 -2.13 -5.52
CA VAL A 126 7.47 -2.10 -5.83
C VAL A 126 7.32 -1.49 -7.22
N GLU A 127 6.95 -2.31 -8.18
CA GLU A 127 6.75 -1.93 -9.58
C GLU A 127 5.33 -1.38 -9.81
N LEU A 128 5.10 -0.92 -11.04
CA LEU A 128 3.77 -0.55 -11.51
C LEU A 128 2.91 -1.82 -11.61
N GLY A 129 1.77 -1.80 -10.94
CA GLY A 129 0.75 -2.84 -11.01
C GLY A 129 0.07 -2.93 -12.38
N GLU A 130 -1.02 -3.67 -12.43
CA GLU A 130 -1.73 -3.97 -13.67
C GLU A 130 -2.49 -2.71 -14.18
N GLU A 131 -2.24 -2.33 -15.43
CA GLU A 131 -2.73 -1.06 -15.98
C GLU A 131 -4.26 -0.98 -15.99
N GLU A 132 -4.96 -2.04 -16.40
CA GLU A 132 -6.43 -2.04 -16.46
C GLU A 132 -7.05 -1.87 -15.06
N THR A 133 -6.49 -2.57 -14.07
CA THR A 133 -6.85 -2.52 -12.65
C THR A 133 -6.65 -1.12 -12.09
N LEU A 134 -5.46 -0.55 -12.26
CA LEU A 134 -5.15 0.82 -11.83
C LEU A 134 -6.08 1.84 -12.48
N ARG A 135 -6.32 1.73 -13.79
CA ARG A 135 -7.18 2.67 -14.50
C ARG A 135 -8.64 2.57 -14.06
N SER A 136 -9.14 1.36 -13.88
CA SER A 136 -10.50 1.11 -13.38
C SER A 136 -10.66 1.66 -11.96
N PHE A 137 -9.75 1.29 -11.05
CA PHE A 137 -9.83 1.63 -9.63
C PHE A 137 -9.71 3.14 -9.36
N PHE A 138 -8.82 3.83 -10.08
CA PHE A 138 -8.61 5.27 -9.96
C PHE A 138 -9.49 6.11 -10.90
N ASP A 139 -10.43 5.51 -11.63
CA ASP A 139 -11.31 6.20 -12.59
C ASP A 139 -10.50 7.04 -13.62
N ILE A 140 -9.49 6.43 -14.25
CA ILE A 140 -8.57 7.09 -15.20
C ILE A 140 -9.00 6.80 -16.64
N ALA A 141 -9.46 7.83 -17.34
CA ALA A 141 -9.91 7.75 -18.73
C ALA A 141 -8.73 7.81 -19.74
N ASP A 142 -8.92 7.26 -20.94
CA ASP A 142 -7.92 7.33 -22.04
C ASP A 142 -7.47 8.77 -22.34
N ALA A 143 -8.42 9.71 -22.28
CA ALA A 143 -8.14 11.12 -22.53
C ALA A 143 -7.17 11.71 -21.49
N GLU A 144 -7.30 11.32 -20.23
CA GLU A 144 -6.41 11.77 -19.14
C GLU A 144 -5.02 11.18 -19.30
N LEU A 145 -4.94 9.87 -19.57
CA LEU A 145 -3.67 9.16 -19.78
C LEU A 145 -2.88 9.73 -20.98
N SER A 146 -3.58 10.16 -22.04
CA SER A 146 -2.95 10.78 -23.21
C SER A 146 -2.29 12.14 -22.93
N VAL A 147 -2.70 12.86 -21.88
CA VAL A 147 -2.15 14.18 -21.51
C VAL A 147 -0.78 14.06 -20.84
N VAL A 148 -0.51 12.92 -20.20
CA VAL A 148 0.73 12.66 -19.45
C VAL A 148 1.65 11.67 -20.16
N ASP A 149 1.51 11.51 -21.48
CA ASP A 149 2.30 10.57 -22.29
C ASP A 149 2.25 9.12 -21.76
N GLY A 150 1.13 8.71 -21.14
CA GLY A 150 0.99 7.36 -20.57
C GLY A 150 1.53 7.17 -19.15
N ASP A 151 1.99 8.23 -18.47
CA ASP A 151 2.50 8.14 -17.10
C ASP A 151 1.37 7.99 -16.06
N LEU A 152 0.94 6.74 -15.86
CA LEU A 152 -0.14 6.37 -14.95
C LEU A 152 0.22 6.67 -13.48
N GLU A 153 1.46 6.42 -13.08
CA GLU A 153 1.96 6.70 -11.72
C GLU A 153 1.81 8.18 -11.38
N ARG A 154 2.09 9.08 -12.34
CA ARG A 154 1.91 10.52 -12.13
C ARG A 154 0.46 10.91 -11.84
N ILE A 155 -0.50 10.39 -12.59
CA ILE A 155 -1.94 10.68 -12.35
C ILE A 155 -2.35 10.18 -10.96
N ILE A 156 -1.91 8.99 -10.60
CA ILE A 156 -2.25 8.37 -9.31
C ILE A 156 -1.63 9.16 -8.15
N LEU A 157 -0.39 9.61 -8.28
CA LEU A 157 0.25 10.50 -7.30
C LEU A 157 -0.54 11.81 -7.09
N GLU A 158 -1.15 12.34 -8.15
CA GLU A 158 -2.03 13.51 -8.06
C GLU A 158 -3.33 13.18 -7.32
N ARG A 159 -4.00 12.06 -7.64
CA ARG A 159 -5.22 11.60 -6.93
C ARG A 159 -4.97 11.39 -5.43
N VAL A 160 -3.87 10.74 -5.08
CA VAL A 160 -3.46 10.50 -3.68
C VAL A 160 -3.19 11.83 -2.95
N ALA A 161 -2.54 12.78 -3.61
CA ALA A 161 -2.28 14.10 -3.04
C ALA A 161 -3.55 14.95 -2.84
N LEU A 162 -4.56 14.80 -3.71
CA LEU A 162 -5.81 15.55 -3.62
C LEU A 162 -6.65 15.20 -2.38
N LEU A 163 -6.52 13.97 -1.87
CA LEU A 163 -7.25 13.53 -0.68
C LEU A 163 -7.02 14.43 0.56
N ASP A 164 -5.79 14.96 0.72
CA ASP A 164 -5.41 15.88 1.81
C ASP A 164 -5.94 17.31 1.59
N VAL A 165 -6.22 17.69 0.33
CA VAL A 165 -6.69 19.03 -0.05
C VAL A 165 -8.21 19.13 0.05
N GLU A 166 -8.94 18.08 -0.34
CA GLU A 166 -10.41 18.09 -0.41
C GLU A 166 -11.10 17.89 0.97
N LYS A 167 -10.49 18.34 2.08
CA LYS A 167 -10.99 18.15 3.47
C LYS A 167 -12.39 18.68 3.70
#